data_AF-A0A7C7Q1J5-F1
#
_entry.id   AF-A0A7C7Q1J5-F1
#
_cell.length_a   1.000
_cell.length_b   1.000
_cell.length_c   1.000
_cell.angle_alpha   90.00
_cell.angle_beta   90.00
_cell.angle_gamma   90.00
#
_symmetry.space_group_name_H-M   'P 1'
#
loop_
_entity.id
_entity.type
_entity.pdbx_description
1 polymer ?
#
loop_
_entity_poly.entity_id
_entity_poly.type
_entity_poly.pdbx_seq_one_letter_code
_entity_poly.pdbx_strand_id
1 'polypeptide(L)'
;DIGYIDAVVQIGSPKSISRGVQRVGRSGHSVDRAAKGYFVALELDDLVEDFVLVRQAWRGVLDKVRIPKNCLDVLAQHLFGMAIARKWRVEDAYEVVRRSYCYADLPLDEFMSVLRFLSGRIEGLEDKGVYGKIWLDEEEGVFGRRGKLARAIYSENIGTIPENIAIKVYCGRWFVGTLEEEFVEKLLPGDVFVLGGRLFRFKRAKGLRAYVEAVKDEKPTVPAWFSELLPLSFELGEAISDFREEVWRLLAEGREEEARRRIAEEADEDVANAIVEYFKLQWSFLRAHGFDEFHSRRNLVVEHYVDERGRSNLIFHFVFGRRTNDALAKAYG
;
A
#
# COMPACT_ATOMS: atom_id res chain seq x y z
N ASP A 1 12.50 23.59 4.99
CA ASP A 1 12.05 24.17 6.26
C ASP A 1 11.07 25.28 5.92
N ILE A 2 9.80 25.17 6.34
CA ILE A 2 8.71 26.10 5.93
C ILE A 2 8.46 27.09 7.07
N GLY A 3 9.51 27.79 7.50
CA GLY A 3 9.42 28.78 8.57
C GLY A 3 9.16 28.18 9.95
N TYR A 4 8.65 29.03 10.84
CA TYR A 4 8.44 28.72 12.24
C TYR A 4 7.01 28.18 12.47
N ILE A 5 6.90 26.90 12.82
CA ILE A 5 5.64 26.22 13.11
C ILE A 5 5.60 25.88 14.61
N ASP A 6 4.62 26.43 15.33
CA ASP A 6 4.46 26.18 16.77
C ASP A 6 3.78 24.84 17.06
N ALA A 7 2.86 24.39 16.21
CA ALA A 7 2.12 23.15 16.38
C ALA A 7 1.65 22.60 15.04
N VAL A 8 1.46 21.27 14.99
CA VAL A 8 0.82 20.57 13.87
C VAL A 8 -0.51 20.02 14.33
N VAL A 9 -1.55 20.20 13.52
CA VAL A 9 -2.85 19.57 13.72
C VAL A 9 -3.01 18.48 12.66
N GLN A 10 -3.07 17.23 13.10
CA GLN A 10 -3.31 16.06 12.27
C GLN A 10 -4.81 15.75 12.31
N ILE A 11 -5.48 15.92 11.18
CA ILE A 11 -6.90 15.57 11.03
C ILE A 11 -6.97 14.13 10.52
N GLY A 12 -7.56 13.27 11.34
CA GLY A 12 -7.63 11.82 11.21
C GLY A 12 -6.29 11.10 11.14
N SER A 13 -6.36 9.77 11.08
CA SER A 13 -5.16 8.93 11.17
C SER A 13 -4.25 9.06 9.94
N PRO A 14 -2.94 9.26 10.15
CA PRO A 14 -1.95 9.23 9.08
C PRO A 14 -1.63 7.79 8.62
N LYS A 15 -2.26 6.78 9.22
CA LYS A 15 -2.18 5.35 8.88
C LYS A 15 -0.76 4.74 8.98
N SER A 16 0.17 5.45 9.61
CA SER A 16 1.58 5.04 9.81
C SER A 16 2.22 5.87 10.92
N ILE A 17 2.98 5.21 11.81
CA ILE A 17 3.64 5.86 12.95
C ILE A 17 4.69 6.85 12.46
N SER A 18 5.52 6.43 11.51
CA SER A 18 6.58 7.25 10.91
C SER A 18 6.00 8.50 10.23
N ARG A 19 4.86 8.38 9.52
CA ARG A 19 4.19 9.55 8.92
C ARG A 19 3.70 10.52 9.99
N GLY A 20 3.10 10.02 11.06
CA GLY A 20 2.65 10.84 12.20
C GLY A 20 3.83 11.61 12.82
N VAL A 21 4.90 10.92 13.17
CA VAL A 21 6.12 11.53 13.75
C VAL A 21 6.76 12.54 12.80
N GLN A 22 6.90 12.21 11.51
CA GLN A 22 7.46 13.13 10.51
C GLN A 22 6.61 14.39 10.29
N ARG A 23 5.28 14.28 10.41
CA ARG A 23 4.37 15.43 10.33
C ARG A 23 4.49 16.30 11.58
N VAL A 24 4.40 15.71 12.77
CA VAL A 24 4.52 16.45 14.03
C VAL A 24 5.90 17.09 14.19
N GLY A 25 6.96 16.43 13.74
CA GLY A 25 8.33 16.96 13.71
C GLY A 25 8.53 18.19 12.82
N ARG A 26 7.49 18.66 12.10
CA ARG A 26 7.51 19.97 11.44
C ARG A 26 7.26 21.12 12.41
N SER A 27 6.65 20.85 13.58
CA SER A 27 6.54 21.81 14.68
C SER A 27 7.82 21.83 15.51
N GLY A 28 8.18 23.01 16.01
CA GLY A 28 9.28 23.15 16.96
C GLY A 28 10.63 22.79 16.36
N HIS A 29 10.87 23.15 15.10
CA HIS A 29 12.08 22.81 14.33
C HIS A 29 13.33 23.59 14.82
N SER A 30 13.67 23.43 16.11
CA SER A 30 14.86 23.95 16.77
C SER A 30 15.33 22.92 17.80
N VAL A 31 16.64 22.83 18.04
CA VAL A 31 17.28 21.83 18.92
C VAL A 31 16.71 21.87 20.35
N ASP A 32 16.27 23.04 20.80
CA ASP A 32 15.84 23.28 22.18
C ASP A 32 14.31 23.26 22.36
N ARG A 33 13.56 22.76 21.39
CA ARG A 33 12.09 22.80 21.42
C ARG A 33 11.46 21.43 21.22
N ALA A 34 10.46 21.13 22.05
CA ALA A 34 9.63 19.97 21.87
C ALA A 34 8.70 20.17 20.66
N ALA A 35 8.61 19.15 19.81
CA ALA A 35 7.61 19.11 18.75
C ALA A 35 6.21 19.00 19.37
N LYS A 36 5.26 19.80 18.87
CA LYS A 36 3.89 19.84 19.36
C LYS A 36 2.92 19.41 18.28
N GLY A 37 2.15 18.37 18.58
CA GLY A 37 1.16 17.79 17.67
C GLY A 37 -0.19 17.61 18.36
N TYR A 38 -1.27 17.89 17.66
CA TYR A 38 -2.64 17.59 18.06
C TYR A 38 -3.26 16.64 17.05
N PHE A 39 -3.84 15.54 17.51
CA PHE A 39 -4.55 14.59 16.66
C PHE A 39 -6.04 14.77 16.87
N VAL A 40 -6.79 14.90 15.78
CA VAL A 40 -8.23 15.09 15.78
C VAL A 40 -8.84 13.97 14.96
N ALA A 41 -9.31 12.93 15.65
CA ALA A 41 -9.95 11.79 15.05
C ALA A 41 -11.32 12.15 14.45
N LEU A 42 -11.63 11.59 13.29
CA LEU A 42 -12.92 11.81 12.62
C LEU A 42 -13.98 10.75 13.01
N GLU A 43 -13.53 9.56 13.40
CA GLU A 43 -14.37 8.40 13.76
C GLU A 43 -13.75 7.62 14.93
N LEU A 44 -14.48 6.67 15.53
CA LEU A 44 -14.01 5.92 16.70
C LEU A 44 -12.83 4.98 16.39
N ASP A 45 -12.82 4.33 15.22
CA ASP A 45 -11.65 3.54 14.80
C ASP A 45 -10.43 4.44 14.58
N ASP A 46 -10.65 5.62 14.01
CA ASP A 46 -9.63 6.64 13.80
C ASP A 46 -9.02 7.12 15.13
N LEU A 47 -9.87 7.29 16.17
CA LEU A 47 -9.44 7.64 17.52
C LEU A 47 -8.54 6.56 18.13
N VAL A 48 -8.91 5.29 17.98
CA VAL A 48 -8.10 4.16 18.45
C VAL A 48 -6.77 4.13 17.70
N GLU A 49 -6.78 4.32 16.38
CA GLU A 49 -5.57 4.36 15.57
C GLU A 49 -4.63 5.49 15.99
N ASP A 50 -5.14 6.71 16.17
CA ASP A 50 -4.36 7.88 16.59
C ASP A 50 -3.78 7.71 17.99
N PHE A 51 -4.58 7.21 18.94
CA PHE A 51 -4.10 6.90 20.30
C PHE A 51 -2.94 5.91 20.26
N VAL A 52 -3.11 4.79 19.57
CA VAL A 52 -2.07 3.75 19.47
C VAL A 52 -0.84 4.27 18.75
N LEU A 53 -1.01 5.06 17.68
CA LEU A 53 0.09 5.68 16.97
C LEU A 53 0.92 6.57 17.90
N VAL A 54 0.27 7.46 18.65
CA VAL A 54 0.93 8.38 19.59
C VAL A 54 1.63 7.58 20.69
N ARG A 55 0.96 6.57 21.27
CA ARG A 55 1.54 5.65 22.24
C ARG A 55 2.82 4.96 21.74
N GLN A 56 2.82 4.47 20.50
CA GLN A 56 4.01 3.84 19.90
C GLN A 56 5.13 4.85 19.64
N ALA A 57 4.78 6.05 19.17
CA ALA A 57 5.75 7.12 18.95
C ALA A 57 6.46 7.54 20.26
N TRP A 58 5.73 7.69 21.38
CA TRP A 58 6.30 7.95 22.70
C TRP A 58 7.23 6.84 23.19
N ARG A 59 6.98 5.59 22.78
CA ARG A 59 7.83 4.43 23.09
C ARG A 59 9.04 4.30 22.16
N GLY A 60 9.21 5.21 21.19
CA GLY A 60 10.30 5.15 20.20
C GLY A 60 10.14 4.02 19.18
N VAL A 61 8.94 3.45 19.05
CA VAL A 61 8.64 2.41 18.07
C VAL A 61 8.19 3.06 16.78
N LEU A 62 8.85 2.74 15.67
CA LEU A 62 8.55 3.25 14.33
C LEU A 62 8.26 2.11 13.36
N ASP A 63 7.65 2.45 12.22
CA ASP A 63 7.41 1.47 11.14
C ASP A 63 8.73 0.95 10.57
N LYS A 64 8.75 -0.34 10.21
CA LYS A 64 9.95 -0.94 9.62
C LYS A 64 10.16 -0.42 8.20
N VAL A 65 11.34 0.12 7.95
CA VAL A 65 11.76 0.48 6.59
C VAL A 65 12.15 -0.80 5.84
N ARG A 66 11.39 -1.15 4.81
CA ARG A 66 11.74 -2.23 3.87
C ARG A 66 12.28 -1.60 2.60
N ILE A 67 13.58 -1.77 2.35
CA ILE A 67 14.24 -1.31 1.13
C ILE A 67 14.13 -2.43 0.09
N PRO A 68 13.44 -2.22 -1.05
CA PRO A 68 13.40 -3.20 -2.13
C PRO A 68 14.81 -3.52 -2.65
N LYS A 69 15.08 -4.80 -2.89
CA LYS A 69 16.34 -5.28 -3.48
C LYS A 69 16.09 -5.79 -4.90
N ASN A 70 17.11 -5.69 -5.75
CA ASN A 70 17.12 -6.21 -7.11
C ASN A 70 15.90 -5.78 -7.96
N CYS A 71 15.47 -4.53 -7.83
CA CYS A 71 14.45 -3.94 -8.70
C CYS A 71 15.00 -3.80 -10.12
N LEU A 72 14.75 -4.81 -10.96
CA LEU A 72 15.31 -4.93 -12.31
C LEU A 72 14.79 -3.87 -13.28
N ASP A 73 13.58 -3.38 -13.05
CA ASP A 73 12.97 -2.23 -13.72
C ASP A 73 13.77 -0.93 -13.52
N VAL A 74 14.08 -0.61 -12.26
CA VAL A 74 14.92 0.54 -11.89
C VAL A 74 16.36 0.35 -12.40
N LEU A 75 16.87 -0.88 -12.36
CA LEU A 75 18.18 -1.22 -12.92
C LEU A 75 18.21 -0.99 -14.44
N ALA A 76 17.16 -1.39 -15.16
CA ALA A 76 17.07 -1.22 -16.60
C ALA A 76 17.17 0.27 -16.99
N GLN A 77 16.47 1.14 -16.26
CA GLN A 77 16.58 2.59 -16.44
C GLN A 77 17.99 3.09 -16.14
N HIS A 78 18.62 2.62 -15.06
CA HIS A 78 19.98 3.02 -14.71
C HIS A 78 20.99 2.61 -15.79
N LEU A 79 20.92 1.36 -16.27
CA LEU A 79 21.78 0.84 -17.34
C LEU A 79 21.60 1.58 -18.66
N PHE A 80 20.38 1.99 -18.99
CA PHE A 80 20.13 2.84 -20.16
C PHE A 80 20.82 4.21 -20.00
N GLY A 81 20.76 4.81 -18.81
CA GLY A 81 21.50 6.02 -18.47
C GLY A 81 23.02 5.85 -18.58
N MET A 82 23.56 4.75 -18.05
CA MET A 82 24.99 4.40 -18.16
C MET A 82 25.43 4.30 -19.62
N ALA A 83 24.64 3.61 -20.45
CA ALA A 83 24.89 3.45 -21.88
C ALA A 83 24.87 4.78 -22.65
N ILE A 84 24.03 5.74 -22.25
CA ILE A 84 23.96 7.09 -22.83
C ILE A 84 25.19 7.93 -22.45
N ALA A 85 25.69 7.76 -21.24
CA ALA A 85 26.85 8.50 -20.76
C ALA A 85 28.13 8.12 -21.51
N ARG A 86 28.37 6.82 -21.72
CA ARG A 86 29.53 6.28 -22.47
C ARG A 86 29.34 4.81 -22.83
N LYS A 87 30.26 4.27 -23.64
CA LYS A 87 30.46 2.82 -23.78
C LYS A 87 30.98 2.25 -22.46
N TRP A 88 30.40 1.15 -22.00
CA TRP A 88 30.80 0.45 -20.78
C TRP A 88 31.24 -0.97 -21.10
N ARG A 89 32.20 -1.46 -20.32
CA ARG A 89 32.40 -2.90 -20.15
C ARG A 89 31.32 -3.44 -19.21
N VAL A 90 30.83 -4.62 -19.51
CA VAL A 90 29.79 -5.31 -18.73
C VAL A 90 30.26 -5.51 -17.28
N GLU A 91 31.49 -5.98 -17.11
CA GLU A 91 32.08 -6.22 -15.78
C GLU A 91 32.16 -4.93 -14.96
N ASP A 92 32.71 -3.86 -15.53
CA ASP A 92 32.85 -2.56 -14.84
C ASP A 92 31.49 -1.99 -14.42
N ALA A 93 30.48 -2.12 -15.28
CA ALA A 93 29.13 -1.65 -14.97
C ALA A 93 28.48 -2.48 -13.86
N TYR A 94 28.65 -3.80 -13.90
CA TYR A 94 28.16 -4.70 -12.86
C TYR A 94 28.80 -4.41 -11.50
N GLU A 95 30.12 -4.17 -11.45
CA GLU A 95 30.80 -3.77 -10.22
C GLU A 95 30.28 -2.45 -9.65
N VAL A 96 30.04 -1.44 -10.50
CA VAL A 96 29.46 -0.17 -10.07
C VAL A 96 28.06 -0.38 -9.48
N VAL A 97 27.21 -1.17 -10.15
CA VAL A 97 25.85 -1.46 -9.68
C VAL A 97 25.86 -2.18 -8.34
N ARG A 98 26.71 -3.20 -8.15
CA ARG A 98 26.80 -3.95 -6.89
C ARG A 98 27.35 -3.17 -5.70
N ARG A 99 27.93 -1.99 -5.90
CA ARG A 99 28.28 -1.08 -4.79
C ARG A 99 27.05 -0.45 -4.13
N SER A 100 25.90 -0.46 -4.80
CA SER A 100 24.63 -0.03 -4.20
C SER A 100 24.09 -1.09 -3.26
N TYR A 101 23.60 -0.66 -2.09
CA TYR A 101 22.93 -1.54 -1.12
C TYR A 101 21.80 -2.37 -1.77
N CYS A 102 21.03 -1.77 -2.67
CA CYS A 102 19.86 -2.43 -3.29
C CYS A 102 20.23 -3.54 -4.28
N TYR A 103 21.46 -3.56 -4.79
CA TYR A 103 21.94 -4.52 -5.79
C TYR A 103 23.19 -5.28 -5.33
N ALA A 104 23.55 -5.18 -4.04
CA ALA A 104 24.75 -5.80 -3.48
C ALA A 104 24.78 -7.31 -3.70
N ASP A 105 23.61 -7.95 -3.76
CA ASP A 105 23.42 -9.39 -3.96
C ASP A 105 22.90 -9.75 -5.36
N LEU A 106 22.92 -8.80 -6.31
CA LEU A 106 22.38 -9.01 -7.67
C LEU A 106 23.17 -10.11 -8.39
N PRO A 107 22.52 -11.20 -8.85
CA PRO A 107 23.17 -12.22 -9.66
C PRO A 107 23.62 -11.69 -11.04
N LEU A 108 24.75 -12.19 -11.54
CA LEU A 108 25.28 -11.74 -12.84
C LEU A 108 24.36 -12.12 -14.00
N ASP A 109 23.71 -13.28 -13.92
CA ASP A 109 22.73 -13.75 -14.90
C ASP A 109 21.49 -12.84 -14.95
N GLU A 110 20.98 -12.39 -13.80
CA GLU A 110 19.91 -11.39 -13.76
C GLU A 110 20.38 -10.07 -14.38
N PHE A 111 21.58 -9.59 -14.04
CA PHE A 111 22.16 -8.38 -14.65
C PHE A 111 22.26 -8.49 -16.18
N MET A 112 22.79 -9.62 -16.67
CA MET A 112 22.88 -9.91 -18.09
C MET A 112 21.51 -10.03 -18.75
N SER A 113 20.51 -10.57 -18.04
CA SER A 113 19.14 -10.64 -18.56
C SER A 113 18.56 -9.25 -18.83
N VAL A 114 18.87 -8.26 -17.98
CA VAL A 114 18.44 -6.87 -18.16
C VAL A 114 19.14 -6.21 -19.35
N LEU A 115 20.45 -6.45 -19.54
CA LEU A 115 21.17 -5.97 -20.72
C LEU A 115 20.61 -6.57 -22.01
N ARG A 116 20.32 -7.87 -22.01
CA ARG A 116 19.70 -8.56 -23.16
C ARG A 116 18.31 -8.00 -23.45
N PHE A 117 17.48 -7.80 -22.42
CA PHE A 117 16.17 -7.14 -22.52
C PHE A 117 16.31 -5.75 -23.16
N LEU A 118 17.19 -4.90 -22.64
CA LEU A 118 17.43 -3.55 -23.16
C LEU A 118 17.99 -3.55 -24.58
N SER A 119 18.73 -4.59 -24.98
CA SER A 119 19.29 -4.70 -26.33
C SER A 119 18.28 -5.17 -27.37
N GLY A 120 17.09 -5.63 -26.93
CA GLY A 120 16.04 -6.17 -27.80
C GLY A 120 16.28 -7.63 -28.21
N ARG A 121 17.17 -8.36 -27.51
CA ARG A 121 17.55 -9.75 -27.84
C ARG A 121 16.58 -10.81 -27.26
N ILE A 122 15.43 -10.42 -26.73
CA ILE A 122 14.41 -11.37 -26.28
C ILE A 122 13.45 -11.64 -27.43
N GLU A 123 13.32 -12.91 -27.79
CA GLU A 123 12.45 -13.37 -28.87
C GLU A 123 11.00 -12.89 -28.67
N GLY A 124 10.37 -12.42 -29.76
CA GLY A 124 8.98 -11.96 -29.77
C GLY A 124 8.73 -10.55 -29.20
N LEU A 125 9.76 -9.81 -28.79
CA LEU A 125 9.62 -8.40 -28.38
C LEU A 125 9.46 -7.44 -29.57
N GLU A 126 10.13 -7.72 -30.69
CA GLU A 126 10.02 -6.89 -31.90
C GLU A 126 8.60 -6.91 -32.47
N ASP A 127 7.93 -8.08 -32.46
CA ASP A 127 6.53 -8.24 -32.88
C ASP A 127 5.55 -7.47 -31.98
N LYS A 128 5.97 -7.12 -30.76
CA LYS A 128 5.22 -6.32 -29.79
C LYS A 128 5.59 -4.83 -29.83
N GLY A 129 6.45 -4.42 -30.78
CA GLY A 129 6.92 -3.03 -30.91
C GLY A 129 7.90 -2.58 -29.82
N VAL A 130 8.52 -3.53 -29.10
CA VAL A 130 9.52 -3.24 -28.06
C VAL A 130 10.91 -3.29 -28.69
N TYR A 131 11.45 -2.11 -29.00
CA TYR A 131 12.75 -1.96 -29.64
C TYR A 131 13.89 -1.84 -28.62
N GLY A 132 15.03 -2.43 -28.95
CA GLY A 132 16.26 -2.29 -28.17
C GLY A 132 16.68 -0.83 -27.98
N LYS A 133 16.91 -0.43 -26.72
CA LYS A 133 17.34 0.90 -26.27
C LYS A 133 18.86 1.04 -26.20
N ILE A 134 19.56 -0.09 -26.06
CA ILE A 134 21.02 -0.17 -26.09
C ILE A 134 21.47 -1.11 -27.20
N TRP A 135 22.75 -1.07 -27.55
CA TRP A 135 23.41 -2.18 -28.24
C TRP A 135 24.25 -2.93 -27.19
N LEU A 136 24.37 -4.24 -27.38
CA LEU A 136 25.15 -5.14 -26.53
C LEU A 136 25.98 -6.03 -27.46
N ASP A 137 27.27 -6.13 -27.16
CA ASP A 137 28.20 -7.09 -27.73
C ASP A 137 28.63 -8.04 -26.60
N GLU A 138 28.17 -9.30 -26.67
CA GLU A 138 28.43 -10.30 -25.62
C GLU A 138 29.79 -10.97 -25.80
N GLU A 139 30.37 -10.95 -27.00
CA GLU A 139 31.70 -11.51 -27.24
C GLU A 139 32.78 -10.57 -26.69
N GLU A 140 32.64 -9.28 -26.98
CA GLU A 140 33.55 -8.23 -26.47
C GLU A 140 33.21 -7.77 -25.05
N GLY A 141 32.07 -8.19 -24.49
CA GLY A 141 31.66 -7.84 -23.12
C GLY A 141 31.38 -6.34 -22.94
N VAL A 142 30.77 -5.69 -23.94
CA VAL A 142 30.57 -4.23 -23.94
C VAL A 142 29.17 -3.83 -24.39
N PHE A 143 28.68 -2.71 -23.86
CA PHE A 143 27.39 -2.14 -24.25
C PHE A 143 27.43 -0.61 -24.34
N GLY A 144 26.46 -0.04 -25.04
CA GLY A 144 26.37 1.40 -25.18
C GLY A 144 25.07 1.88 -25.84
N ARG A 145 24.96 3.20 -25.97
CA ARG A 145 23.78 3.87 -26.51
C ARG A 145 23.42 3.41 -27.92
N ARG A 146 22.16 3.03 -28.14
CA ARG A 146 21.59 2.80 -29.47
C ARG A 146 20.68 3.96 -29.87
N GLY A 147 20.88 4.50 -31.07
CA GLY A 147 20.03 5.54 -31.64
C GLY A 147 20.33 6.98 -31.18
N LYS A 148 20.03 7.95 -32.05
CA LYS A 148 20.29 9.37 -31.80
C LYS A 148 19.40 9.96 -30.70
N LEU A 149 18.16 9.47 -30.59
CA LEU A 149 17.14 9.98 -29.66
C LEU A 149 17.23 9.42 -28.24
N ALA A 150 18.12 8.46 -27.97
CA ALA A 150 18.19 7.79 -26.66
C ALA A 150 18.28 8.77 -25.47
N ARG A 151 19.06 9.85 -25.60
CA ARG A 151 19.16 10.87 -24.54
C ARG A 151 17.86 11.62 -24.30
N ALA A 152 17.14 12.00 -25.36
CA ALA A 152 15.85 12.68 -25.23
C ALA A 152 14.80 11.76 -24.57
N ILE A 153 14.69 10.52 -25.06
CA ILE A 153 13.78 9.51 -24.50
C ILE A 153 14.07 9.28 -23.02
N TYR A 154 15.35 9.12 -22.66
CA TYR A 154 15.74 8.92 -21.28
C TYR A 154 15.37 10.12 -20.40
N SER A 155 15.70 11.34 -20.81
CA SER A 155 15.42 12.54 -20.03
C SER A 155 13.92 12.80 -19.80
N GLU A 156 13.07 12.42 -20.76
CA GLU A 156 11.61 12.59 -20.66
C GLU A 156 10.93 11.54 -19.78
N ASN A 157 11.57 10.37 -19.58
CA ASN A 157 10.95 9.22 -18.92
C ASN A 157 11.71 8.74 -17.67
N ILE A 158 12.79 9.42 -17.28
CA ILE A 158 13.57 9.06 -16.09
C ILE A 158 12.78 9.39 -14.82
N GLY A 159 12.42 8.37 -14.07
CA GLY A 159 11.82 8.50 -12.74
C GLY A 159 11.49 7.14 -12.16
N THR A 160 11.13 7.09 -10.89
CA THR A 160 10.58 5.88 -10.24
C THR A 160 9.20 6.13 -9.64
N ILE A 161 8.67 7.34 -9.82
CA ILE A 161 7.29 7.68 -9.46
C ILE A 161 6.45 7.27 -10.67
N PRO A 162 5.62 6.23 -10.58
CA PRO A 162 4.75 5.85 -11.68
C PRO A 162 3.74 6.98 -11.91
N GLU A 163 3.42 7.24 -13.18
CA GLU A 163 2.25 8.06 -13.49
C GLU A 163 0.99 7.25 -13.16
N ASN A 164 0.01 7.87 -12.50
CA ASN A 164 -1.30 7.25 -12.33
C ASN A 164 -2.01 7.21 -13.68
N ILE A 165 -1.87 6.10 -14.39
CA ILE A 165 -2.49 5.93 -15.70
C ILE A 165 -3.96 5.53 -15.53
N ALA A 166 -4.86 6.41 -15.97
CA ALA A 166 -6.29 6.14 -16.00
C ALA A 166 -6.66 5.28 -17.22
N ILE A 167 -7.15 4.07 -16.98
CA ILE A 167 -7.70 3.16 -17.99
C ILE A 167 -9.17 3.51 -18.24
N LYS A 168 -9.52 3.79 -19.50
CA LYS A 168 -10.92 4.08 -19.88
C LYS A 168 -11.72 2.79 -19.96
N VAL A 169 -12.83 2.71 -19.25
CA VAL A 169 -13.70 1.54 -19.21
C VAL A 169 -14.86 1.68 -20.18
N TYR A 170 -15.09 0.65 -20.99
CA TYR A 170 -16.14 0.61 -22.00
C TYR A 170 -17.06 -0.60 -21.81
N CYS A 171 -18.38 -0.35 -21.77
CA CYS A 171 -19.42 -1.37 -21.90
C CYS A 171 -19.94 -1.37 -23.33
N GLY A 172 -19.50 -2.33 -24.14
CA GLY A 172 -19.71 -2.31 -25.59
C GLY A 172 -18.99 -1.12 -26.23
N ARG A 173 -19.76 -0.15 -26.74
CA ARG A 173 -19.22 1.11 -27.32
C ARG A 173 -19.27 2.30 -26.35
N TRP A 174 -19.94 2.14 -25.22
CA TRP A 174 -20.21 3.24 -24.29
C TRP A 174 -19.12 3.34 -23.25
N PHE A 175 -18.57 4.55 -23.07
CA PHE A 175 -17.68 4.84 -21.95
C PHE A 175 -18.47 4.89 -20.65
N VAL A 176 -18.00 4.19 -19.61
CA VAL A 176 -18.70 4.04 -18.33
C VAL A 176 -17.92 4.56 -17.12
N GLY A 177 -16.65 4.93 -17.31
CA GLY A 177 -15.80 5.50 -16.26
C GLY A 177 -14.33 5.18 -16.48
N THR A 178 -13.50 5.51 -15.49
CA THR A 178 -12.06 5.22 -15.48
C THR A 178 -11.70 4.35 -14.30
N LEU A 179 -10.69 3.51 -14.48
CA LEU A 179 -10.03 2.73 -13.44
C LEU A 179 -8.54 3.06 -13.45
N GLU A 180 -7.86 2.80 -12.34
CA GLU A 180 -6.39 2.85 -12.30
C GLU A 180 -5.81 1.61 -12.96
N GLU A 181 -4.66 1.76 -13.63
CA GLU A 181 -3.94 0.66 -14.28
C GLU A 181 -3.66 -0.50 -13.33
N GLU A 182 -3.15 -0.22 -12.12
CA GLU A 182 -2.84 -1.25 -11.13
C GLU A 182 -4.07 -2.10 -10.73
N PHE A 183 -5.26 -1.49 -10.71
CA PHE A 183 -6.49 -2.22 -10.46
C PHE A 183 -6.83 -3.14 -11.64
N VAL A 184 -6.71 -2.63 -12.87
CA VAL A 184 -7.00 -3.40 -14.09
C VAL A 184 -6.02 -4.55 -14.30
N GLU A 185 -4.73 -4.38 -13.97
CA GLU A 185 -3.72 -5.44 -14.01
C GLU A 185 -4.04 -6.62 -13.08
N LYS A 186 -4.76 -6.34 -11.99
CA LYS A 186 -5.17 -7.35 -11.01
C LYS A 186 -6.43 -8.11 -11.40
N LEU A 187 -7.18 -7.64 -12.41
CA LEU A 187 -8.46 -8.24 -12.84
C LEU A 187 -8.24 -9.43 -13.78
N LEU A 188 -8.99 -10.50 -13.54
CA LEU A 188 -9.11 -11.65 -14.42
C LEU A 188 -10.42 -11.58 -15.23
N PRO A 189 -10.43 -12.06 -16.48
CA PRO A 189 -11.67 -12.19 -17.24
C PRO A 189 -12.73 -12.97 -16.45
N GLY A 190 -13.88 -12.34 -16.20
CA GLY A 190 -14.93 -12.87 -15.34
C GLY A 190 -15.12 -12.11 -14.03
N ASP A 191 -14.13 -11.34 -13.58
CA ASP A 191 -14.22 -10.60 -12.32
C ASP A 191 -15.34 -9.55 -12.34
N VAL A 192 -16.10 -9.46 -11.26
CA VAL A 192 -17.19 -8.50 -11.08
C VAL A 192 -16.76 -7.42 -10.09
N PHE A 193 -16.87 -6.16 -10.50
CA PHE A 193 -16.49 -5.02 -9.66
C PHE A 193 -17.53 -3.89 -9.76
N VAL A 194 -17.47 -2.96 -8.80
CA VAL A 194 -18.35 -1.77 -8.75
C VAL A 194 -17.63 -0.58 -9.35
N LEU A 195 -18.28 0.11 -10.29
CA LEU A 195 -17.84 1.39 -10.86
C LEU A 195 -19.01 2.35 -10.92
N GLY A 196 -18.89 3.51 -10.27
CA GLY A 196 -19.96 4.51 -10.21
C GLY A 196 -21.29 3.96 -9.65
N GLY A 197 -21.21 3.05 -8.67
CA GLY A 197 -22.37 2.42 -8.04
C GLY A 197 -23.07 1.32 -8.88
N ARG A 198 -22.48 0.92 -10.03
CA ARG A 198 -23.02 -0.14 -10.89
C ARG A 198 -22.03 -1.30 -10.99
N LEU A 199 -22.55 -2.51 -11.20
CA LEU A 199 -21.75 -3.72 -11.31
C LEU A 199 -21.35 -3.99 -12.76
N PHE A 200 -20.07 -4.33 -12.96
CA PHE A 200 -19.51 -4.67 -14.25
C PHE A 200 -18.66 -5.92 -14.16
N ARG A 201 -18.81 -6.81 -15.14
CA ARG A 201 -17.94 -7.97 -15.35
C ARG A 201 -16.80 -7.60 -16.30
N PHE A 202 -15.56 -7.79 -15.87
CA PHE A 202 -14.36 -7.60 -16.67
C PHE A 202 -14.28 -8.66 -17.77
N LYS A 203 -14.04 -8.25 -19.02
CA LYS A 203 -13.82 -9.15 -20.15
C LYS A 203 -12.36 -9.21 -20.56
N ARG A 204 -11.75 -8.05 -20.78
CA ARG A 204 -10.35 -7.92 -21.21
C ARG A 204 -9.90 -6.46 -21.14
N ALA A 205 -8.59 -6.25 -21.06
CA ALA A 205 -7.95 -4.97 -21.33
C ALA A 205 -7.16 -5.02 -22.66
N LYS A 206 -7.04 -3.88 -23.33
CA LYS A 206 -6.14 -3.70 -24.48
C LYS A 206 -5.63 -2.26 -24.50
N GLY A 207 -4.33 -2.09 -24.22
CA GLY A 207 -3.74 -0.77 -24.00
C GLY A 207 -4.50 -0.03 -22.88
N LEU A 208 -4.74 1.27 -23.07
CA LEU A 208 -5.43 2.12 -22.09
C LEU A 208 -6.97 1.98 -22.08
N ARG A 209 -7.49 0.81 -22.46
CA ARG A 209 -8.93 0.54 -22.52
C ARG A 209 -9.26 -0.80 -21.86
N ALA A 210 -10.21 -0.78 -20.93
CA ALA A 210 -10.83 -1.96 -20.36
C ALA A 210 -12.23 -2.17 -20.97
N TYR A 211 -12.57 -3.41 -21.29
CA TYR A 211 -13.88 -3.79 -21.82
C TYR A 211 -14.63 -4.60 -20.80
N VAL A 212 -15.87 -4.21 -20.54
CA VAL A 212 -16.73 -4.80 -19.52
C VAL A 212 -18.13 -5.11 -20.05
N GLU A 213 -18.89 -5.85 -19.26
CA GLU A 213 -20.31 -6.10 -19.44
C GLU A 213 -21.07 -5.70 -18.19
N ALA A 214 -22.20 -4.99 -18.35
CA ALA A 214 -23.05 -4.65 -17.23
C ALA A 214 -23.73 -5.92 -16.69
N VAL A 215 -23.66 -6.12 -15.38
CA VAL A 215 -24.32 -7.23 -14.69
C VAL A 215 -25.29 -6.69 -13.65
N LYS A 216 -26.30 -7.48 -13.31
CA LYS A 216 -27.27 -7.18 -12.27
C LYS A 216 -27.28 -8.31 -11.25
N ASP A 217 -27.40 -7.94 -9.98
CA ASP A 217 -27.61 -8.88 -8.87
C ASP A 217 -26.49 -9.92 -8.67
N GLU A 218 -25.31 -9.68 -9.24
CA GLU A 218 -24.11 -10.47 -8.99
C GLU A 218 -23.30 -9.89 -7.83
N LYS A 219 -22.61 -10.76 -7.09
CA LYS A 219 -21.69 -10.33 -6.03
C LYS A 219 -20.37 -9.86 -6.67
N PRO A 220 -19.81 -8.70 -6.25
CA PRO A 220 -18.44 -8.36 -6.60
C PRO A 220 -17.48 -9.48 -6.21
N THR A 221 -16.61 -9.89 -7.12
CA THR A 221 -15.54 -10.88 -6.87
C THR A 221 -14.26 -10.19 -6.40
N VAL A 222 -14.13 -8.89 -6.69
CA VAL A 222 -13.00 -8.08 -6.25
C VAL A 222 -13.47 -6.95 -5.32
N PRO A 223 -12.66 -6.57 -4.32
CA PRO A 223 -13.01 -5.53 -3.38
C PRO A 223 -13.14 -4.16 -4.06
N ALA A 224 -13.95 -3.27 -3.48
CA ALA A 224 -14.09 -1.90 -3.95
C ALA A 224 -12.74 -1.17 -3.85
N TRP A 225 -12.25 -0.67 -4.98
CA TRP A 225 -10.96 0.02 -5.06
C TRP A 225 -11.12 1.50 -4.74
N PHE A 226 -10.57 1.92 -3.60
CA PHE A 226 -10.41 3.33 -3.23
C PHE A 226 -8.92 3.64 -3.19
N SER A 227 -8.43 4.45 -4.12
CA SER A 227 -7.00 4.76 -4.24
C SER A 227 -6.52 5.91 -3.38
N GLU A 228 -7.45 6.71 -2.84
CA GLU A 228 -7.12 7.88 -2.02
C GLU A 228 -6.85 7.56 -0.54
N LEU A 229 -7.21 6.36 -0.08
CA LEU A 229 -7.02 5.97 1.32
C LEU A 229 -5.60 5.46 1.54
N LEU A 230 -4.85 6.16 2.40
CA LEU A 230 -3.53 5.73 2.86
C LEU A 230 -3.65 4.33 3.48
N PRO A 231 -2.87 3.34 3.04
CA PRO A 231 -2.91 2.02 3.63
C PRO A 231 -2.36 2.08 5.05
N LEU A 232 -3.06 1.41 5.97
CA LEU A 232 -2.57 1.13 7.31
C LEU A 232 -1.26 0.34 7.23
N SER A 233 -0.20 0.88 7.84
CA SER A 233 1.07 0.18 7.99
C SER A 233 0.88 -1.08 8.83
N PHE A 234 1.61 -2.13 8.49
CA PHE A 234 1.53 -3.41 9.19
C PHE A 234 1.86 -3.26 10.69
N GLU A 235 2.91 -2.51 11.03
CA GLU A 235 3.36 -2.28 12.40
C GLU A 235 2.29 -1.58 13.26
N LEU A 236 1.66 -0.53 12.73
CA LEU A 236 0.52 0.11 13.40
C LEU A 236 -0.68 -0.83 13.54
N GLY A 237 -0.98 -1.64 12.51
CA GLY A 237 -2.04 -2.63 12.57
C GLY A 237 -1.84 -3.69 13.66
N GLU A 238 -0.61 -4.20 13.81
CA GLU A 238 -0.24 -5.10 14.90
C GLU A 238 -0.38 -4.41 16.26
N ALA A 239 0.10 -3.17 16.40
CA ALA A 239 -0.01 -2.40 17.64
C ALA A 239 -1.47 -2.15 18.04
N ILE A 240 -2.36 -1.86 17.08
CA ILE A 240 -3.80 -1.70 17.32
C ILE A 240 -4.40 -3.01 17.80
N SER A 241 -4.01 -4.13 17.17
CA SER A 241 -4.50 -5.44 17.58
C SER A 241 -4.07 -5.81 19.00
N ASP A 242 -2.83 -5.52 19.37
CA ASP A 242 -2.31 -5.79 20.72
C ASP A 242 -3.02 -4.90 21.76
N PHE A 243 -3.26 -3.62 21.43
CA PHE A 243 -4.00 -2.69 22.30
C PHE A 243 -5.45 -3.13 22.50
N ARG A 244 -6.13 -3.53 21.42
CA ARG A 244 -7.48 -4.07 21.47
C ARG A 244 -7.58 -5.29 22.39
N GLU A 245 -6.65 -6.24 22.25
CA GLU A 245 -6.57 -7.41 23.13
C GLU A 245 -6.35 -7.02 24.60
N GLU A 246 -5.49 -6.03 24.87
CA GLU A 246 -5.27 -5.50 26.23
C GLU A 246 -6.59 -5.02 26.85
N VAL A 247 -7.33 -4.17 26.14
CA VAL A 247 -8.55 -3.55 26.68
C VAL A 247 -9.69 -4.56 26.80
N TRP A 248 -9.91 -5.42 25.80
CA TRP A 248 -10.96 -6.44 25.90
C TRP A 248 -10.72 -7.45 27.00
N ARG A 249 -9.46 -7.82 27.28
CA ARG A 249 -9.14 -8.69 28.42
C ARG A 249 -9.57 -8.03 29.74
N LEU A 250 -9.26 -6.74 29.93
CA LEU A 250 -9.70 -6.00 31.11
C LEU A 250 -11.23 -5.93 31.21
N LEU A 251 -11.93 -5.67 30.09
CA LEU A 251 -13.40 -5.64 30.06
C LEU A 251 -14.02 -7.00 30.38
N ALA A 252 -13.48 -8.09 29.83
CA ALA A 252 -13.92 -9.44 30.11
C ALA A 252 -13.73 -9.84 31.59
N GLU A 253 -12.69 -9.29 32.24
CA GLU A 253 -12.42 -9.46 33.67
C GLU A 253 -13.24 -8.49 34.57
N GLY A 254 -14.09 -7.62 33.99
CA GLY A 254 -14.86 -6.62 34.74
C GLY A 254 -14.03 -5.44 35.26
N ARG A 255 -12.82 -5.24 34.72
CA ARG A 255 -11.84 -4.21 35.13
C ARG A 255 -11.93 -2.95 34.26
N GLU A 256 -13.15 -2.47 34.03
CA GLU A 256 -13.43 -1.31 33.17
C GLU A 256 -12.73 -0.02 33.64
N GLU A 257 -12.80 0.27 34.94
CA GLU A 257 -12.14 1.45 35.53
C GLU A 257 -10.60 1.40 35.38
N GLU A 258 -10.03 0.20 35.44
CA GLU A 258 -8.59 0.04 35.21
C GLU A 258 -8.22 0.30 33.76
N ALA A 259 -9.04 -0.14 32.80
CA ALA A 259 -8.84 0.15 31.39
C ALA A 259 -8.89 1.66 31.12
N ARG A 260 -9.90 2.36 31.67
CA ARG A 260 -10.01 3.83 31.55
C ARG A 260 -8.78 4.52 32.13
N ARG A 261 -8.38 4.17 33.35
CA ARG A 261 -7.20 4.77 34.02
C ARG A 261 -5.93 4.60 33.19
N ARG A 262 -5.66 3.39 32.68
CA ARG A 262 -4.44 3.13 31.88
C ARG A 262 -4.39 3.95 30.59
N ILE A 263 -5.55 4.17 29.94
CA ILE A 263 -5.61 4.99 28.72
C ILE A 263 -5.45 6.47 29.06
N ALA A 264 -6.06 6.92 30.16
CA ALA A 264 -5.96 8.31 30.64
C ALA A 264 -4.56 8.71 31.13
N GLU A 265 -3.66 7.76 31.39
CA GLU A 265 -2.24 8.05 31.64
C GLU A 265 -1.52 8.56 30.37
N GLU A 266 -2.05 8.27 29.18
CA GLU A 266 -1.43 8.54 27.89
C GLU A 266 -2.27 9.47 26.98
N ALA A 267 -3.49 9.83 27.39
CA ALA A 267 -4.42 10.67 26.63
C ALA A 267 -5.42 11.42 27.54
N ASP A 268 -6.20 12.33 26.96
CA ASP A 268 -7.25 13.06 27.68
C ASP A 268 -8.36 12.10 28.19
N GLU A 269 -9.02 12.46 29.29
CA GLU A 269 -10.05 11.64 29.93
C GLU A 269 -11.23 11.33 28.98
N ASP A 270 -11.62 12.30 28.14
CA ASP A 270 -12.65 12.11 27.12
C ASP A 270 -12.25 11.05 26.07
N VAL A 271 -10.96 10.99 25.70
CA VAL A 271 -10.43 9.98 24.78
C VAL A 271 -10.46 8.61 25.44
N ALA A 272 -10.04 8.52 26.70
CA ALA A 272 -10.09 7.27 27.46
C ALA A 272 -11.51 6.73 27.58
N ASN A 273 -12.48 7.60 27.91
CA ASN A 273 -13.88 7.25 28.00
C ASN A 273 -14.44 6.77 26.65
N ALA A 274 -14.18 7.51 25.56
CA ALA A 274 -14.66 7.15 24.24
C ALA A 274 -14.11 5.79 23.75
N ILE A 275 -12.82 5.51 23.96
CA ILE A 275 -12.21 4.23 23.56
C ILE A 275 -12.80 3.07 24.37
N VAL A 276 -12.92 3.23 25.69
CA VAL A 276 -13.46 2.16 26.55
C VAL A 276 -14.92 1.87 26.24
N GLU A 277 -15.76 2.91 26.09
CA GLU A 277 -17.16 2.74 25.70
C GLU A 277 -17.30 2.07 24.32
N TYR A 278 -16.44 2.44 23.36
CA TYR A 278 -16.44 1.83 22.03
C TYR A 278 -16.15 0.32 22.11
N PHE A 279 -15.09 -0.08 22.82
CA PHE A 279 -14.74 -1.50 22.96
C PHE A 279 -15.72 -2.28 23.83
N LYS A 280 -16.35 -1.64 24.81
CA LYS A 280 -17.43 -2.22 25.62
C LYS A 280 -18.68 -2.50 24.79
N LEU A 281 -19.05 -1.60 23.88
CA LEU A 281 -20.15 -1.81 22.94
C LEU A 281 -19.84 -2.99 22.01
N GLN A 282 -18.63 -3.06 21.46
CA GLN A 282 -18.19 -4.21 20.64
C GLN A 282 -18.21 -5.52 21.43
N TRP A 283 -17.71 -5.51 22.67
CA TRP A 283 -17.73 -6.69 23.54
C TRP A 283 -19.15 -7.15 23.87
N SER A 284 -20.03 -6.21 24.20
CA SER A 284 -21.44 -6.49 24.50
C SER A 284 -22.16 -7.05 23.28
N PHE A 285 -21.86 -6.54 22.09
CA PHE A 285 -22.39 -7.05 20.82
C PHE A 285 -21.97 -8.50 20.58
N LEU A 286 -20.69 -8.83 20.74
CA LEU A 286 -20.19 -10.21 20.58
C LEU A 286 -20.86 -11.17 21.57
N ARG A 287 -20.91 -10.78 22.85
CA ARG A 287 -21.54 -11.55 23.92
C ARG A 287 -23.03 -11.80 23.68
N ALA A 288 -23.76 -10.80 23.18
CA ALA A 288 -25.18 -10.94 22.84
C ALA A 288 -25.42 -11.98 21.73
N HIS A 289 -24.42 -12.25 20.90
CA HIS A 289 -24.45 -13.27 19.85
C HIS A 289 -23.79 -14.59 20.27
N GLY A 290 -23.47 -14.76 21.56
CA GLY A 290 -22.86 -15.98 22.09
C GLY A 290 -21.36 -16.14 21.77
N PHE A 291 -20.69 -15.06 21.36
CA PHE A 291 -19.26 -15.04 21.14
C PHE A 291 -18.53 -14.50 22.38
N ASP A 292 -17.72 -15.37 22.98
CA ASP A 292 -16.92 -15.09 24.20
C ASP A 292 -15.45 -14.79 23.86
N GLU A 293 -15.16 -14.62 22.58
CA GLU A 293 -13.84 -14.25 22.08
C GLU A 293 -13.92 -12.96 21.28
N PHE A 294 -12.79 -12.29 21.15
CA PHE A 294 -12.63 -11.05 20.39
C PHE A 294 -11.51 -11.21 19.36
N HIS A 295 -11.54 -10.41 18.28
CA HIS A 295 -10.49 -10.47 17.29
C HIS A 295 -9.17 -9.96 17.87
N SER A 296 -8.08 -10.62 17.51
CA SER A 296 -6.75 -10.25 17.95
C SER A 296 -5.76 -10.64 16.87
N ARG A 297 -4.47 -10.49 17.14
CA ARG A 297 -3.42 -10.93 16.22
C ARG A 297 -3.46 -12.44 16.01
N ARG A 298 -4.03 -13.18 16.97
CA ARG A 298 -4.09 -14.65 16.98
C ARG A 298 -5.50 -15.19 16.78
N ASN A 299 -6.52 -14.33 16.84
CA ASN A 299 -7.90 -14.73 16.70
C ASN A 299 -8.60 -13.95 15.59
N LEU A 300 -9.07 -14.68 14.59
CA LEU A 300 -9.79 -14.13 13.45
C LEU A 300 -11.29 -14.30 13.69
N VAL A 301 -12.01 -13.20 13.81
CA VAL A 301 -13.48 -13.22 13.89
C VAL A 301 -14.05 -13.03 12.50
N VAL A 302 -14.94 -13.94 12.10
CA VAL A 302 -15.70 -13.85 10.84
C VAL A 302 -17.16 -13.70 11.20
N GLU A 303 -17.71 -12.53 10.89
CA GLU A 303 -19.13 -12.24 11.06
C GLU A 303 -19.87 -12.66 9.80
N HIS A 304 -20.90 -13.47 9.99
CA HIS A 304 -21.84 -13.83 8.93
C HIS A 304 -23.16 -13.10 9.18
N TYR A 305 -23.57 -12.26 8.23
CA TYR A 305 -24.89 -11.62 8.30
C TYR A 305 -25.63 -11.73 6.96
N VAL A 306 -26.94 -11.85 7.05
CA VAL A 306 -27.84 -11.85 5.88
C VAL A 306 -28.48 -10.47 5.80
N ASP A 307 -28.28 -9.78 4.69
CA ASP A 307 -28.86 -8.44 4.50
C ASP A 307 -30.36 -8.48 4.20
N GLU A 308 -30.99 -7.31 4.16
CA GLU A 308 -32.43 -7.14 3.88
C GLU A 308 -32.88 -7.73 2.52
N ARG A 309 -31.93 -7.99 1.62
CA ARG A 309 -32.18 -8.59 0.29
C ARG A 309 -31.94 -10.10 0.28
N GLY A 310 -31.72 -10.71 1.45
CA GLY A 310 -31.42 -12.14 1.59
C GLY A 310 -30.01 -12.51 1.16
N ARG A 311 -29.10 -11.53 0.95
CA ARG A 311 -27.73 -11.83 0.54
C ARG A 311 -26.89 -12.15 1.75
N SER A 312 -26.23 -13.30 1.71
CA SER A 312 -25.24 -13.73 2.70
C SER A 312 -23.94 -12.92 2.52
N ASN A 313 -23.47 -12.26 3.58
CA ASN A 313 -22.24 -11.48 3.63
C ASN A 313 -21.32 -12.03 4.72
N LEU A 314 -20.01 -12.08 4.42
CA LEU A 314 -18.97 -12.42 5.39
C LEU A 314 -18.09 -11.20 5.61
N ILE A 315 -17.99 -10.75 6.85
CA ILE A 315 -17.09 -9.68 7.27
C ILE A 315 -15.96 -10.33 8.06
N PHE A 316 -14.73 -10.09 7.65
CA PHE A 316 -13.56 -10.58 8.36
C PHE A 316 -12.97 -9.46 9.22
N HIS A 317 -12.92 -9.67 10.52
CA HIS A 317 -12.46 -8.67 11.49
C HIS A 317 -10.99 -8.93 11.84
N PHE A 318 -10.07 -8.25 11.15
CA PHE A 318 -8.63 -8.27 11.45
C PHE A 318 -7.89 -7.04 10.92
N VAL A 319 -6.72 -6.75 11.51
CA VAL A 319 -5.94 -5.52 11.25
C VAL A 319 -4.58 -5.83 10.61
N PHE A 320 -4.56 -6.70 9.58
CA PHE A 320 -3.32 -7.09 8.87
C PHE A 320 -2.94 -6.17 7.70
N GLY A 321 -3.69 -5.09 7.51
CA GLY A 321 -3.45 -4.08 6.49
C GLY A 321 -3.85 -4.51 5.08
N ARG A 322 -3.93 -3.52 4.17
CA ARG A 322 -4.50 -3.66 2.82
C ARG A 322 -3.87 -4.79 2.00
N ARG A 323 -2.54 -4.94 2.05
CA ARG A 323 -1.84 -5.97 1.26
C ARG A 323 -2.28 -7.39 1.62
N THR A 324 -2.50 -7.66 2.91
CA THR A 324 -2.97 -8.96 3.38
C THR A 324 -4.44 -9.17 3.01
N ASN A 325 -5.26 -8.13 3.19
CA ASN A 325 -6.68 -8.15 2.84
C ASN A 325 -6.89 -8.41 1.34
N ASP A 326 -6.11 -7.76 0.48
CA ASP A 326 -6.16 -7.94 -0.98
C ASP A 326 -5.80 -9.38 -1.39
N ALA A 327 -4.79 -9.97 -0.75
CA ALA A 327 -4.40 -11.36 -1.01
C ALA A 327 -5.48 -12.36 -0.57
N LEU A 328 -6.08 -12.15 0.61
CA LEU A 328 -7.15 -12.99 1.13
C LEU A 328 -8.43 -12.87 0.30
N ALA A 329 -8.79 -11.65 -0.13
CA ALA A 329 -9.94 -11.43 -1.00
C ALA A 329 -9.82 -12.21 -2.31
N LYS A 330 -8.62 -12.22 -2.90
CA LYS A 330 -8.33 -13.01 -4.11
C LYS A 330 -8.29 -14.52 -3.89
N ALA A 331 -7.88 -14.98 -2.72
CA ALA A 331 -7.84 -16.41 -2.41
C ALA A 331 -9.24 -16.99 -2.16
N TYR A 332 -10.15 -16.16 -1.66
CA TYR A 332 -11.52 -16.55 -1.33
C TYR A 332 -12.51 -16.40 -2.49
N GLY A 333 -12.35 -15.36 -3.33
CA GLY A 333 -13.18 -15.07 -4.50
C GLY A 333 -12.79 -15.87 -5.74
#